data_AF-E3J6G2-F1
#
_entry.id   AF-E3J6G2-F1
#
_cell.length_a   1.000
_cell.length_b   1.000
_cell.length_c   1.000
_cell.angle_alpha   90.00
_cell.angle_beta   90.00
_cell.angle_gamma   90.00
#
_symmetry.space_group_name_H-M   'P 1'
#
loop_
_entity.id
_entity.type
_entity.pdbx_description
1 polymer ?
#
loop_
_entity_poly.entity_id
_entity_poly.type
_entity_poly.pdbx_seq_one_letter_code
_entity_poly.pdbx_strand_id
1 'polypeptide(L)'
;MTGQPDRWLVSLRRALLEPAGDGGPAGGRCEFCGEALPPEQAGAAGPGGTGHGHVVDVVDRSIRCACQACRLLFTQAGAGGGRLRAVGDRRAYHARFPLDGPRWAALEIPVELAFLVEDAHAGRLALFYPSPAGATESTVAPDRIAATWRAALADAPGFPAPAPDVEAVLLYRPDDGPADGCEAFLLPVDACYALVGRIRRAWTGFAGGPAMTGATADFLAEARRRAGAASRTVAAGDTARDGRVPQEVS
;
A
#
# COMPACT_ATOMS: atom_id res chain seq x y z
N MET A 1 -29.65 -17.01 -0.68
CA MET A 1 -28.90 -15.73 -0.70
C MET A 1 -27.53 -16.02 -1.29
N THR A 2 -27.47 -15.94 -2.61
CA THR A 2 -26.31 -16.28 -3.45
C THR A 2 -25.25 -15.20 -3.37
N GLY A 3 -24.04 -15.57 -2.92
CA GLY A 3 -22.87 -14.69 -2.86
C GLY A 3 -22.51 -14.19 -4.26
N GLN A 4 -22.44 -12.87 -4.40
CA GLN A 4 -22.15 -12.19 -5.65
C GLN A 4 -20.63 -12.22 -5.88
N PRO A 5 -20.14 -12.58 -7.08
CA PRO A 5 -18.71 -12.73 -7.34
C PRO A 5 -17.92 -11.42 -7.19
N ASP A 6 -16.70 -11.55 -6.69
CA ASP A 6 -15.78 -10.51 -6.26
C ASP A 6 -15.47 -9.45 -7.35
N ARG A 7 -15.94 -8.23 -7.12
CA ARG A 7 -15.88 -7.11 -8.08
C ARG A 7 -14.53 -6.38 -8.16
N TRP A 8 -13.47 -6.85 -7.47
CA TRP A 8 -12.10 -6.33 -7.66
C TRP A 8 -11.62 -6.42 -9.12
N LEU A 9 -12.07 -7.45 -9.84
CA LEU A 9 -11.43 -7.86 -11.09
C LEU A 9 -11.81 -7.05 -12.33
N VAL A 10 -12.86 -6.20 -12.30
CA VAL A 10 -13.33 -5.52 -13.52
C VAL A 10 -12.75 -4.11 -13.66
N SER A 11 -12.47 -3.40 -12.57
CA SER A 11 -12.03 -1.99 -12.63
C SER A 11 -10.50 -1.83 -12.55
N LEU A 12 -9.80 -2.71 -11.83
CA LEU A 12 -8.32 -2.78 -11.89
C LEU A 12 -7.80 -3.13 -13.30
N ARG A 13 -8.64 -3.77 -14.13
CA ARG A 13 -8.30 -4.06 -15.52
C ARG A 13 -8.01 -2.80 -16.33
N ARG A 14 -8.71 -1.68 -16.15
CA ARG A 14 -8.58 -0.57 -17.11
C ARG A 14 -7.32 0.28 -16.92
N ALA A 15 -6.83 0.42 -15.68
CA ALA A 15 -5.56 1.11 -15.41
C ALA A 15 -4.33 0.20 -15.60
N LEU A 16 -4.49 -1.13 -15.62
CA LEU A 16 -3.40 -2.11 -15.63
C LEU A 16 -3.40 -3.08 -16.86
N LEU A 17 -4.30 -2.91 -17.84
CA LEU A 17 -4.37 -3.71 -19.08
C LEU A 17 -4.17 -2.94 -20.39
N GLU A 18 -3.78 -1.66 -20.37
CA GLU A 18 -3.28 -1.08 -21.61
C GLU A 18 -2.03 -1.90 -22.04
N PRO A 19 -2.00 -2.45 -23.27
CA PRO A 19 -0.79 -3.10 -23.77
C PRO A 19 0.35 -2.08 -23.77
N ALA A 20 1.58 -2.54 -23.52
CA ALA A 20 2.78 -1.73 -23.71
C ALA A 20 2.89 -1.33 -25.19
N GLY A 21 2.23 -0.24 -25.56
CA GLY A 21 2.52 0.51 -26.76
C GLY A 21 3.90 1.15 -26.61
N ASP A 22 4.67 1.11 -27.68
CA ASP A 22 6.00 1.67 -27.81
C ASP A 22 5.96 3.21 -27.79
N GLY A 23 5.85 3.80 -26.60
CA GLY A 23 6.01 5.23 -26.42
C GLY A 23 6.26 5.55 -24.96
N GLY A 24 7.32 6.32 -24.67
CA GLY A 24 7.69 6.77 -23.31
C GLY A 24 6.52 7.42 -22.56
N PRO A 25 6.61 7.57 -21.22
CA PRO A 25 5.43 7.73 -20.37
C PRO A 25 4.69 9.04 -20.69
N ALA A 26 3.62 8.93 -21.48
CA ALA A 26 2.57 9.92 -21.49
C ALA A 26 1.96 9.90 -20.09
N GLY A 27 2.15 10.99 -19.34
CA GLY A 27 1.51 11.13 -18.04
C GLY A 27 0.01 10.88 -18.16
N GLY A 28 -0.56 10.17 -17.17
CA GLY A 28 -1.99 9.88 -17.13
C GLY A 28 -2.84 11.16 -17.10
N ARG A 29 -4.16 11.03 -17.21
CA ARG A 29 -5.09 12.15 -16.97
C ARG A 29 -5.78 11.98 -15.65
N CYS A 30 -6.11 13.09 -15.00
CA CYS A 30 -6.98 13.10 -13.83
C CYS A 30 -8.35 12.55 -14.22
N GLU A 31 -8.83 11.52 -13.53
CA GLU A 31 -10.12 10.89 -13.81
C GLU A 31 -11.33 11.73 -13.36
N PHE A 32 -11.08 12.83 -12.64
CA PHE A 32 -12.12 13.74 -12.15
C PHE A 32 -12.27 15.00 -13.00
N CYS A 33 -11.17 15.56 -13.52
CA CYS A 33 -11.18 16.82 -14.27
C CYS A 33 -10.49 16.76 -15.65
N GLY A 34 -9.83 15.65 -16.00
CA GLY A 34 -9.14 15.47 -17.28
C GLY A 34 -7.77 16.16 -17.41
N GLU A 35 -7.32 16.85 -16.37
CA GLU A 35 -6.01 17.52 -16.31
C GLU A 35 -4.87 16.52 -16.59
N ALA A 36 -3.87 16.94 -17.37
CA ALA A 36 -2.68 16.13 -17.62
C ALA A 36 -1.86 16.00 -16.33
N LEU A 37 -1.52 14.77 -15.97
CA LEU A 37 -0.76 14.48 -14.77
C LEU A 37 0.73 14.34 -15.10
N PRO A 38 1.61 14.70 -14.16
CA PRO A 38 3.02 14.39 -14.31
C PRO A 38 3.21 12.86 -14.43
N PRO A 39 4.20 12.39 -15.22
CA PRO A 39 4.53 10.98 -15.31
C PRO A 39 4.83 10.43 -13.91
N GLU A 40 4.44 9.18 -13.67
CA GLU A 40 4.77 8.50 -12.42
C GLU A 40 6.27 8.37 -12.27
N GLN A 41 6.85 9.12 -11.33
CA GLN A 41 8.23 8.88 -10.93
C GLN A 41 8.27 7.69 -9.97
N ALA A 42 9.25 6.81 -10.16
CA ALA A 42 9.38 5.61 -9.35
C ALA A 42 9.54 5.98 -7.87
N GLY A 43 8.48 5.74 -7.07
CA GLY A 43 8.44 6.19 -5.68
C GLY A 43 7.99 7.65 -5.58
N ALA A 44 6.80 7.98 -6.02
CA ALA A 44 6.31 9.36 -5.94
C ALA A 44 4.88 9.47 -5.41
N ALA A 45 4.39 8.41 -4.78
CA ALA A 45 3.10 8.43 -4.10
C ALA A 45 3.25 9.22 -2.77
N GLY A 46 2.79 10.48 -2.77
CA GLY A 46 2.68 11.36 -1.61
C GLY A 46 3.29 12.76 -1.78
N PRO A 47 2.77 13.80 -1.10
CA PRO A 47 3.20 15.19 -1.28
C PRO A 47 4.68 15.37 -0.89
N GLY A 48 5.47 15.81 -1.87
CA GLY A 48 6.90 16.12 -1.71
C GLY A 48 7.85 15.49 -2.73
N GLY A 49 7.38 14.70 -3.70
CA GLY A 49 8.25 14.10 -4.71
C GLY A 49 7.56 13.75 -6.02
N THR A 50 7.16 14.76 -6.78
CA THR A 50 7.02 14.79 -8.27
C THR A 50 6.27 13.65 -8.99
N GLY A 51 5.22 13.09 -8.37
CA GLY A 51 4.23 12.21 -9.02
C GLY A 51 2.81 12.71 -8.81
N HIS A 52 1.83 12.07 -9.46
CA HIS A 52 0.41 12.40 -9.27
C HIS A 52 -0.19 11.62 -8.09
N GLY A 53 -1.32 12.10 -7.58
CA GLY A 53 -1.99 11.50 -6.42
C GLY A 53 -3.10 10.53 -6.82
N HIS A 54 -3.58 9.77 -5.83
CA HIS A 54 -4.67 8.81 -6.04
C HIS A 54 -5.84 8.99 -5.08
N VAL A 55 -7.01 8.53 -5.53
CA VAL A 55 -8.25 8.41 -4.75
C VAL A 55 -8.76 6.98 -4.88
N VAL A 56 -9.09 6.34 -3.76
CA VAL A 56 -9.73 5.03 -3.71
C VAL A 56 -11.23 5.21 -3.79
N ASP A 57 -11.88 4.48 -4.70
CA ASP A 57 -13.31 4.18 -4.62
C ASP A 57 -13.50 2.92 -3.78
N VAL A 58 -13.99 3.07 -2.55
CA VAL A 58 -14.09 1.97 -1.58
C VAL A 58 -15.15 0.93 -1.95
N VAL A 59 -16.15 1.34 -2.73
CA VAL A 59 -17.25 0.46 -3.15
C VAL A 59 -16.81 -0.36 -4.36
N ASP A 60 -16.23 0.30 -5.37
CA ASP A 60 -15.71 -0.38 -6.56
C ASP A 60 -14.35 -1.04 -6.33
N ARG A 61 -13.71 -0.74 -5.19
CA ARG A 61 -12.38 -1.21 -4.79
C ARG A 61 -11.35 -0.93 -5.89
N SER A 62 -11.34 0.32 -6.33
CA SER A 62 -10.50 0.79 -7.44
C SER A 62 -9.73 2.05 -7.08
N ILE A 63 -8.57 2.24 -7.71
CA ILE A 63 -7.72 3.41 -7.52
C ILE A 63 -7.86 4.29 -8.76
N ARG A 64 -8.08 5.59 -8.55
CA ARG A 64 -8.23 6.59 -9.61
C ARG A 64 -7.13 7.62 -9.54
N CYS A 65 -6.57 7.96 -10.69
CA CYS A 65 -5.59 9.03 -10.81
C CYS A 65 -6.25 10.39 -10.58
N ALA A 66 -5.67 11.20 -9.70
CA ALA A 66 -6.20 12.51 -9.32
C ALA A 66 -5.10 13.58 -9.30
N CYS A 67 -5.40 14.73 -9.89
CA CYS A 67 -4.55 15.91 -9.69
C CYS A 67 -4.62 16.36 -8.22
N GLN A 68 -3.67 17.20 -7.80
CA GLN A 68 -3.59 17.66 -6.41
C GLN A 68 -4.90 18.31 -5.96
N ALA A 69 -5.50 19.17 -6.79
CA ALA A 69 -6.75 19.85 -6.46
C ALA A 69 -7.91 18.85 -6.26
N CYS A 70 -8.13 17.93 -7.20
CA CYS A 70 -9.19 16.93 -7.09
C CYS A 70 -8.98 15.99 -5.90
N ARG A 71 -7.74 15.59 -5.63
CA ARG A 71 -7.39 14.76 -4.48
C ARG A 71 -7.75 15.43 -3.15
N LEU A 72 -7.49 16.73 -3.00
CA LEU A 72 -7.76 17.47 -1.76
C LEU A 72 -9.24 17.38 -1.35
N LEU A 73 -10.14 17.31 -2.34
CA LEU A 73 -11.58 17.16 -2.11
C LEU A 73 -11.96 15.89 -1.35
N PHE A 74 -11.10 14.86 -1.34
CA PHE A 74 -11.37 13.54 -0.76
C PHE A 74 -10.49 13.22 0.46
N THR A 75 -9.82 14.22 1.03
CA THR A 75 -8.94 14.03 2.21
C THR A 75 -9.70 13.92 3.53
N GLN A 76 -10.89 14.50 3.61
CA GLN A 76 -11.73 14.47 4.81
C GLN A 76 -12.63 13.23 4.82
N ALA A 77 -12.81 12.65 6.01
CA ALA A 77 -13.75 11.54 6.19
C ALA A 77 -15.16 11.96 5.76
N GLY A 78 -15.85 11.11 5.00
CA GLY A 78 -17.20 11.38 4.50
C GLY A 78 -17.27 12.20 3.20
N ALA A 79 -16.15 12.72 2.69
CA ALA A 79 -16.10 13.33 1.38
C ALA A 79 -16.57 12.37 0.26
N GLY A 80 -17.20 12.90 -0.79
CA GLY A 80 -17.77 12.06 -1.85
C GLY A 80 -18.80 11.03 -1.36
N GLY A 81 -19.51 11.33 -0.25
CA GLY A 81 -20.45 10.41 0.39
C GLY A 81 -19.79 9.25 1.13
N GLY A 82 -18.50 9.37 1.48
CA GLY A 82 -17.70 8.30 2.10
C GLY A 82 -17.21 7.24 1.12
N ARG A 83 -17.62 7.31 -0.16
CA ARG A 83 -17.20 6.36 -1.20
C ARG A 83 -15.79 6.60 -1.71
N LEU A 84 -15.36 7.86 -1.74
CA LEU A 84 -14.09 8.28 -2.34
C LEU A 84 -13.15 8.79 -1.25
N ARG A 85 -11.94 8.22 -1.20
CA ARG A 85 -10.94 8.52 -0.16
C ARG A 85 -9.58 8.80 -0.76
N ALA A 86 -8.99 9.95 -0.46
CA ALA A 86 -7.64 10.28 -0.91
C ALA A 86 -6.59 9.37 -0.24
N VAL A 87 -5.67 8.83 -1.04
CA VAL A 87 -4.60 7.94 -0.55
C VAL A 87 -3.53 8.75 0.16
N GLY A 88 -3.16 8.46 1.40
CA GLY A 88 -2.14 9.22 2.13
C GLY A 88 -0.71 9.06 1.61
N ASP A 89 0.27 9.53 2.38
CA ASP A 89 1.70 9.32 2.16
C ASP A 89 2.42 8.73 3.38
N ARG A 90 1.65 8.40 4.43
CA ARG A 90 2.16 7.86 5.69
C ARG A 90 2.91 6.56 5.43
N ARG A 91 4.11 6.46 6.02
CA ARG A 91 4.99 5.29 5.89
C ARG A 91 5.57 4.95 7.25
N ALA A 92 5.59 3.66 7.59
CA ALA A 92 6.28 3.14 8.76
C ALA A 92 6.96 1.82 8.43
N TYR A 93 7.96 1.44 9.21
CA TYR A 93 8.75 0.23 9.00
C TYR A 93 9.02 -0.47 10.33
N HIS A 94 8.90 -1.79 10.34
CA HIS A 94 9.22 -2.65 11.46
C HIS A 94 10.08 -3.81 10.96
N ALA A 95 11.35 -3.85 11.40
CA ALA A 95 12.35 -4.78 10.88
C ALA A 95 12.13 -6.24 11.32
N ARG A 96 11.47 -6.47 12.46
CA ARG A 96 11.22 -7.80 13.03
C ARG A 96 9.79 -7.92 13.52
N PHE A 97 8.83 -7.73 12.62
CA PHE A 97 7.42 -7.83 12.94
C PHE A 97 7.08 -9.27 13.38
N PRO A 98 6.34 -9.46 14.48
CA PRO A 98 6.14 -10.76 15.15
C PRO A 98 5.11 -11.63 14.42
N LEU A 99 5.41 -11.93 13.16
CA LEU A 99 4.71 -12.86 12.29
C LEU A 99 5.71 -13.96 11.90
N ASP A 100 5.86 -14.91 12.82
CA ASP A 100 6.78 -16.04 12.70
C ASP A 100 6.34 -17.08 11.65
N GLY A 101 7.14 -18.12 11.46
CA GLY A 101 6.92 -19.12 10.40
C GLY A 101 5.55 -19.79 10.47
N PRO A 102 5.11 -20.28 11.64
CA PRO A 102 3.78 -20.84 11.82
C PRO A 102 2.65 -19.84 11.48
N ARG A 103 2.74 -18.58 11.94
CA ARG A 103 1.73 -17.56 11.63
C ARG A 103 1.72 -17.19 10.14
N TRP A 104 2.89 -17.11 9.50
CA TRP A 104 3.01 -16.90 8.05
C TRP A 104 2.38 -18.05 7.25
N ALA A 105 2.70 -19.29 7.60
CA ALA A 105 2.16 -20.48 6.94
C ALA A 105 0.63 -20.55 7.05
N ALA A 106 0.04 -20.11 8.18
CA ALA A 106 -1.40 -20.06 8.37
C ALA A 106 -2.12 -19.07 7.41
N LEU A 107 -1.41 -18.11 6.83
CA LEU A 107 -1.91 -17.19 5.81
C LEU A 107 -1.87 -17.80 4.39
N GLU A 108 -1.28 -19.00 4.24
CA GLU A 108 -1.20 -19.77 2.99
C GLU A 108 -0.68 -18.92 1.80
N ILE A 109 0.26 -18.01 2.08
CA ILE A 109 0.87 -17.12 1.08
C ILE A 109 1.93 -17.94 0.30
N PRO A 110 1.82 -18.08 -1.03
CA PRO A 110 2.70 -18.94 -1.82
C PRO A 110 4.05 -18.30 -2.19
N VAL A 111 4.32 -17.09 -1.71
CA VAL A 111 5.47 -16.26 -2.06
C VAL A 111 5.96 -15.51 -0.81
N GLU A 112 7.12 -14.90 -0.88
CA GLU A 112 7.76 -14.17 0.23
C GLU A 112 7.10 -12.82 0.56
N LEU A 113 6.07 -12.42 -0.20
CA LEU A 113 5.52 -11.06 -0.16
C LEU A 113 3.99 -11.07 -0.18
N ALA A 114 3.39 -10.35 0.76
CA ALA A 114 1.96 -10.09 0.75
C ALA A 114 1.63 -8.73 1.35
N PHE A 115 0.44 -8.19 1.09
CA PHE A 115 -0.05 -7.00 1.79
C PHE A 115 -1.48 -7.14 2.26
N LEU A 116 -1.77 -6.55 3.41
CA LEU A 116 -3.08 -6.53 4.06
C LEU A 116 -3.74 -5.17 3.85
N VAL A 117 -5.02 -5.16 3.51
CA VAL A 117 -5.85 -3.94 3.41
C VAL A 117 -7.12 -4.15 4.20
N GLU A 118 -7.43 -3.24 5.11
CA GLU A 118 -8.73 -3.23 5.77
C GLU A 118 -9.77 -2.66 4.82
N ASP A 119 -10.73 -3.49 4.42
CA ASP A 119 -11.86 -3.13 3.57
C ASP A 119 -13.01 -2.68 4.46
N ALA A 120 -13.20 -1.36 4.58
CA ALA A 120 -14.22 -0.79 5.44
C ALA A 120 -15.63 -1.03 4.90
N HIS A 121 -15.78 -1.14 3.58
CA HIS A 121 -17.08 -1.39 2.95
C HIS A 121 -17.59 -2.80 3.25
N ALA A 122 -16.71 -3.79 3.21
CA ALA A 122 -17.04 -5.19 3.51
C ALA A 122 -16.81 -5.59 4.98
N GLY A 123 -16.21 -4.72 5.79
CA GLY A 123 -15.92 -4.98 7.20
C GLY A 123 -14.94 -6.14 7.41
N ARG A 124 -13.93 -6.28 6.53
CA ARG A 124 -12.99 -7.41 6.58
C ARG A 124 -11.56 -7.01 6.27
N LEU A 125 -10.61 -7.84 6.67
CA LEU A 125 -9.21 -7.73 6.27
C LEU A 125 -8.98 -8.56 5.01
N ALA A 126 -8.57 -7.91 3.92
CA ALA A 126 -8.20 -8.56 2.67
C ALA A 126 -6.67 -8.73 2.59
N LEU A 127 -6.22 -9.90 2.14
CA LEU A 127 -4.81 -10.24 1.97
C LEU A 127 -4.53 -10.43 0.48
N PHE A 128 -3.47 -9.78 -0.02
CA PHE A 128 -3.06 -9.85 -1.41
C PHE A 128 -1.61 -10.30 -1.54
N TYR A 129 -1.29 -10.99 -2.62
CA TYR A 129 0.10 -11.29 -2.99
C TYR A 129 0.30 -11.08 -4.49
N PRO A 130 1.53 -10.73 -4.93
CA PRO A 130 1.82 -10.60 -6.36
C PRO A 130 1.73 -11.93 -7.10
N SER A 131 1.28 -11.88 -8.35
CA SER A 131 1.29 -12.98 -9.29
C SER A 131 1.54 -12.46 -10.72
N PRO A 132 1.75 -13.34 -11.72
CA PRO A 132 1.81 -12.93 -13.12
C PRO A 132 0.56 -12.16 -13.60
N ALA A 133 -0.59 -12.41 -12.98
CA ALA A 133 -1.86 -11.75 -13.28
C ALA A 133 -2.02 -10.39 -12.57
N GLY A 134 -1.12 -10.04 -11.65
CA GLY A 134 -1.20 -8.84 -10.82
C GLY A 134 -1.44 -9.19 -9.35
N ALA A 135 -2.23 -8.37 -8.65
CA ALA A 135 -2.50 -8.57 -7.23
C ALA A 135 -3.56 -9.65 -7.09
N THR A 136 -3.20 -10.78 -6.50
CA THR A 136 -4.12 -11.89 -6.24
C THR A 136 -4.61 -11.79 -4.81
N GLU A 137 -5.94 -11.76 -4.61
CA GLU A 137 -6.54 -11.87 -3.28
C GLU A 137 -6.42 -13.32 -2.78
N SER A 138 -6.01 -13.50 -1.53
CA SER A 138 -5.94 -14.80 -0.88
C SER A 138 -7.34 -15.38 -0.66
N THR A 139 -7.45 -16.69 -0.82
CA THR A 139 -8.68 -17.46 -0.53
C THR A 139 -8.80 -17.87 0.93
N VAL A 140 -7.82 -17.52 1.77
CA VAL A 140 -7.87 -17.80 3.21
C VAL A 140 -9.05 -17.07 3.85
N ALA A 141 -9.75 -17.76 4.74
CA ALA A 141 -10.92 -17.21 5.42
C ALA A 141 -10.60 -15.86 6.12
N PRO A 142 -11.40 -14.81 5.92
CA PRO A 142 -11.15 -13.49 6.50
C PRO A 142 -10.95 -13.50 8.02
N ASP A 143 -11.69 -14.34 8.75
CA ASP A 143 -11.54 -14.49 10.20
C ASP A 143 -10.17 -15.05 10.60
N ARG A 144 -9.61 -15.96 9.79
CA ARG A 144 -8.26 -16.49 10.03
C ARG A 144 -7.22 -15.40 9.79
N ILE A 145 -7.34 -14.64 8.70
CA ILE A 145 -6.46 -13.50 8.40
C ILE A 145 -6.51 -12.49 9.56
N ALA A 146 -7.71 -12.13 10.01
CA ALA A 146 -7.92 -11.19 11.09
C ALA A 146 -7.36 -11.69 12.44
N ALA A 147 -7.54 -12.97 12.76
CA ALA A 147 -6.99 -13.56 13.98
C ALA A 147 -5.45 -13.55 13.99
N THR A 148 -4.83 -13.98 12.88
CA THR A 148 -3.36 -13.96 12.72
C THR A 148 -2.81 -12.54 12.81
N TRP A 149 -3.46 -11.59 12.11
CA TRP A 149 -3.07 -10.18 12.13
C TRP A 149 -3.18 -9.55 13.52
N ARG A 150 -4.28 -9.79 14.24
CA ARG A 150 -4.49 -9.26 15.59
C ARG A 150 -3.47 -9.80 16.58
N ALA A 151 -3.12 -11.08 16.50
CA ALA A 151 -2.10 -11.68 17.34
C ALA A 151 -0.73 -11.02 17.09
N ALA A 152 -0.35 -10.79 15.82
CA ALA A 152 0.90 -10.13 15.50
C ALA A 152 0.93 -8.66 15.97
N LEU A 153 -0.19 -7.91 15.85
CA LEU A 153 -0.26 -6.54 16.37
C LEU A 153 -0.17 -6.45 17.89
N ALA A 154 -0.73 -7.41 18.62
CA ALA A 154 -0.61 -7.46 20.09
C ALA A 154 0.85 -7.57 20.54
N ASP A 155 1.67 -8.26 19.75
CA ASP A 155 3.10 -8.44 20.00
C ASP A 155 3.96 -7.28 19.43
N ALA A 156 3.34 -6.28 18.77
CA ALA A 156 4.01 -5.11 18.17
C ALA A 156 3.27 -3.78 18.46
N PRO A 157 3.15 -3.35 19.74
CA PRO A 157 2.31 -2.22 20.15
C PRO A 157 2.75 -0.86 19.58
N GLY A 158 3.96 -0.74 19.03
CA GLY A 158 4.47 0.47 18.37
C GLY A 158 4.17 0.55 16.87
N PHE A 159 3.60 -0.49 16.25
CA PHE A 159 3.28 -0.46 14.84
C PHE A 159 1.97 0.31 14.60
N PRO A 160 1.96 1.35 13.75
CA PRO A 160 0.78 2.17 13.55
C PRO A 160 -0.37 1.37 12.92
N ALA A 161 -1.58 1.60 13.41
CA ALA A 161 -2.78 1.05 12.79
C ALA A 161 -2.94 1.61 11.35
N PRO A 162 -3.20 0.76 10.35
CA PRO A 162 -3.48 1.23 8.99
C PRO A 162 -4.84 1.95 8.94
N ALA A 163 -4.90 3.03 8.17
CA ALA A 163 -6.16 3.66 7.83
C ALA A 163 -6.91 2.79 6.81
N PRO A 164 -8.20 2.45 7.06
CA PRO A 164 -8.94 1.56 6.17
C PRO A 164 -9.00 2.07 4.73
N ASP A 165 -8.98 1.14 3.79
CA ASP A 165 -9.05 1.30 2.33
C ASP A 165 -7.86 2.03 1.65
N VAL A 166 -7.17 2.93 2.36
CA VAL A 166 -6.16 3.84 1.77
C VAL A 166 -4.73 3.50 2.17
N GLU A 167 -4.54 2.66 3.18
CA GLU A 167 -3.24 2.18 3.62
C GLU A 167 -3.22 0.66 3.68
N ALA A 168 -2.04 0.12 3.46
CA ALA A 168 -1.79 -1.31 3.46
C ALA A 168 -0.60 -1.64 4.35
N VAL A 169 -0.60 -2.84 4.91
CA VAL A 169 0.57 -3.40 5.57
C VAL A 169 1.22 -4.41 4.64
N LEU A 170 2.35 -4.05 4.04
CA LEU A 170 3.19 -4.95 3.26
C LEU A 170 4.05 -5.78 4.21
N LEU A 171 4.04 -7.08 4.02
CA LEU A 171 4.82 -8.05 4.77
C LEU A 171 5.80 -8.73 3.81
N TYR A 172 7.06 -8.82 4.22
CA TYR A 172 8.12 -9.49 3.47
C TYR A 172 8.85 -10.48 4.37
N ARG A 173 8.84 -11.76 3.95
CA ARG A 173 9.50 -12.86 4.65
C ARG A 173 10.25 -13.71 3.63
N PRO A 174 11.57 -13.53 3.48
CA PRO A 174 12.35 -14.40 2.62
C PRO A 174 12.47 -15.80 3.21
N ASP A 175 12.59 -16.82 2.36
CA ASP A 175 12.70 -18.23 2.78
C ASP A 175 13.94 -18.49 3.65
N ASP A 176 15.03 -17.76 3.40
CA ASP A 176 16.27 -17.79 4.18
C ASP A 176 16.31 -16.73 5.31
N GLY A 177 15.18 -16.09 5.58
CA GLY A 177 15.03 -15.03 6.58
C GLY A 177 14.97 -15.52 8.03
N PRO A 178 14.90 -14.57 8.99
CA PRO A 178 14.78 -14.90 10.41
C PRO A 178 13.52 -15.74 10.69
N ALA A 179 13.67 -16.80 11.47
CA ALA A 179 12.54 -17.68 11.81
C ALA A 179 11.48 -16.97 12.66
N ASP A 180 11.92 -16.02 13.49
CA ASP A 180 11.18 -15.33 14.55
C ASP A 180 10.33 -14.15 14.08
N GLY A 181 10.32 -13.82 12.79
CA GLY A 181 9.48 -12.74 12.29
C GLY A 181 9.61 -12.46 10.80
N CYS A 182 9.10 -11.31 10.39
CA CYS A 182 9.21 -10.80 9.03
C CYS A 182 9.44 -9.27 9.05
N GLU A 183 9.67 -8.69 7.90
CA GLU A 183 9.65 -7.24 7.75
C GLU A 183 8.22 -6.76 7.47
N ALA A 184 7.79 -5.71 8.16
CA ALA A 184 6.49 -5.08 7.92
C ALA A 184 6.64 -3.61 7.58
N PHE A 185 5.83 -3.15 6.62
CA PHE A 185 5.79 -1.77 6.17
C PHE A 185 4.34 -1.30 6.16
N LEU A 186 4.04 -0.21 6.87
CA LEU A 186 2.81 0.54 6.60
C LEU A 186 3.10 1.44 5.40
N LEU A 187 2.30 1.30 4.34
CA LEU A 187 2.46 2.03 3.09
C LEU A 187 1.09 2.56 2.62
N PRO A 188 1.07 3.64 1.83
CA PRO A 188 -0.10 3.97 1.05
C PRO A 188 -0.47 2.80 0.13
N VAL A 189 -1.77 2.51 -0.03
CA VAL A 189 -2.25 1.33 -0.76
C VAL A 189 -1.79 1.32 -2.23
N ASP A 190 -1.71 2.49 -2.85
CA ASP A 190 -1.23 2.66 -4.22
C ASP A 190 0.24 2.24 -4.39
N ALA A 191 1.08 2.36 -3.35
CA ALA A 191 2.46 1.91 -3.38
C ALA A 191 2.56 0.38 -3.45
N CYS A 192 1.65 -0.34 -2.78
CA CYS A 192 1.58 -1.81 -2.86
C CYS A 192 1.13 -2.27 -4.25
N TYR A 193 0.13 -1.62 -4.85
CA TYR A 193 -0.27 -1.93 -6.23
C TYR A 193 0.80 -1.54 -7.25
N ALA A 194 1.54 -0.44 -7.03
CA ALA A 194 2.68 -0.07 -7.86
C ALA A 194 3.80 -1.12 -7.79
N LEU A 195 4.08 -1.68 -6.60
CA LEU A 195 5.03 -2.80 -6.44
C LEU A 195 4.58 -4.02 -7.24
N VAL A 196 3.31 -4.42 -7.11
CA VAL A 196 2.75 -5.53 -7.91
C VAL A 196 2.90 -5.27 -9.40
N GLY A 197 2.64 -4.05 -9.87
CA GLY A 197 2.83 -3.66 -11.26
C GLY A 197 4.29 -3.78 -11.72
N ARG A 198 5.26 -3.40 -10.87
CA ARG A 198 6.70 -3.57 -11.15
C ARG A 198 7.09 -5.05 -11.22
N ILE A 199 6.66 -5.84 -10.24
CA ILE A 199 6.88 -7.29 -10.18
C ILE A 199 6.34 -7.97 -11.44
N ARG A 200 5.08 -7.67 -11.81
CA ARG A 200 4.44 -8.22 -13.01
C ARG A 200 5.19 -7.87 -14.29
N ARG A 201 5.67 -6.63 -14.44
CA ARG A 201 6.46 -6.22 -15.62
C ARG A 201 7.83 -6.88 -15.69
N ALA A 202 8.44 -7.16 -14.54
CA ALA A 202 9.73 -7.84 -14.44
C ALA A 202 9.60 -9.38 -14.42
N TRP A 203 8.37 -9.91 -14.44
CA TRP A 203 8.12 -11.34 -14.27
C TRP A 203 8.58 -12.12 -15.50
N THR A 204 9.36 -13.17 -15.26
CA THR A 204 9.79 -14.11 -16.31
C THR A 204 9.64 -15.56 -15.85
N GLY A 205 9.24 -16.44 -16.77
CA GLY A 205 9.05 -17.87 -16.47
C GLY A 205 7.99 -18.16 -15.40
N PHE A 206 8.09 -19.33 -14.77
CA PHE A 206 7.13 -19.78 -13.76
C PHE A 206 7.37 -19.15 -12.38
N ALA A 207 8.63 -18.89 -12.02
CA ALA A 207 9.04 -18.43 -10.69
C ALA A 207 9.42 -16.93 -10.63
N GLY A 208 9.12 -16.14 -11.67
CA GLY A 208 9.34 -14.69 -11.69
C GLY A 208 10.77 -14.24 -12.01
N GLY A 209 11.77 -15.06 -11.73
CA GLY A 209 13.16 -14.87 -12.19
C GLY A 209 13.92 -13.72 -11.50
N PRO A 210 15.20 -13.51 -11.89
CA PRO A 210 16.08 -12.55 -11.20
C PRO A 210 15.63 -11.09 -11.31
N ALA A 211 15.01 -10.70 -12.43
CA ALA A 211 14.54 -9.32 -12.64
C ALA A 211 13.41 -8.95 -11.65
N MET A 212 12.46 -9.86 -11.41
CA MET A 212 11.44 -9.68 -10.37
C MET A 212 12.07 -9.55 -8.99
N THR A 213 13.03 -10.43 -8.68
CA THR A 213 13.72 -10.44 -7.39
C THR A 213 14.43 -9.10 -7.15
N GLY A 214 15.16 -8.60 -8.15
CA GLY A 214 15.80 -7.28 -8.12
C GLY A 214 14.80 -6.14 -7.94
N ALA A 215 13.71 -6.13 -8.71
CA ALA A 215 12.67 -5.10 -8.60
C ALA A 215 12.01 -5.08 -7.20
N THR A 216 11.84 -6.24 -6.58
CA THR A 216 11.31 -6.38 -5.22
C THR A 216 12.32 -5.84 -4.20
N ALA A 217 13.58 -6.24 -4.30
CA ALA A 217 14.64 -5.78 -3.42
C ALA A 217 14.82 -4.25 -3.48
N ASP A 218 14.82 -3.67 -4.68
CA ASP A 218 14.94 -2.23 -4.90
C ASP A 218 13.77 -1.46 -4.26
N PHE A 219 12.54 -1.96 -4.41
CA PHE A 219 11.38 -1.37 -3.77
C PHE A 219 11.48 -1.42 -2.25
N LEU A 220 11.83 -2.58 -1.68
CA LEU A 220 11.96 -2.74 -0.23
C LEU A 220 13.05 -1.82 0.33
N ALA A 221 14.19 -1.70 -0.37
CA ALA A 221 15.26 -0.77 0.00
C ALA A 221 14.77 0.69 0.01
N GLU A 222 13.99 1.10 -0.99
CA GLU A 222 13.40 2.43 -1.03
C GLU A 222 12.35 2.65 0.07
N ALA A 223 11.50 1.66 0.33
CA ALA A 223 10.49 1.70 1.38
C ALA A 223 11.13 1.89 2.77
N ARG A 224 12.21 1.15 3.07
CA ARG A 224 13.01 1.32 4.30
C ARG A 224 13.56 2.74 4.42
N ARG A 225 14.20 3.26 3.36
CA ARG A 225 14.76 4.62 3.36
C ARG A 225 13.70 5.68 3.67
N ARG A 226 12.52 5.58 3.05
CA ARG A 226 11.43 6.55 3.24
C ARG A 226 10.77 6.48 4.60
N ALA A 227 10.52 5.28 5.10
CA ALA A 227 9.98 5.11 6.45
C ALA A 227 10.94 5.68 7.51
N GLY A 228 12.25 5.49 7.33
CA GLY A 228 13.27 6.11 8.18
C GLY A 228 13.28 7.64 8.08
N ALA A 229 13.09 8.21 6.88
CA ALA A 229 12.98 9.67 6.70
C ALA A 229 11.71 10.24 7.37
N ALA A 230 10.56 9.59 7.19
CA ALA A 230 9.29 10.00 7.80
C ALA A 230 9.38 10.00 9.34
N SER A 231 9.99 8.97 9.93
CA SER A 231 10.20 8.88 11.38
C SER A 231 11.04 10.04 11.93
N ARG A 232 12.06 10.50 11.18
CA ARG A 232 12.88 11.67 11.56
C ARG A 232 12.11 12.99 11.44
N THR A 233 11.26 13.13 10.43
CA THR A 233 10.43 14.34 10.26
C THR A 233 9.42 14.50 11.39
N VAL A 234 8.78 13.41 11.83
CA VAL A 234 7.86 13.42 12.99
C VAL A 234 8.61 13.84 14.27
N ALA A 235 9.77 13.24 14.54
CA ALA A 235 10.60 13.61 15.69
C ALA A 235 11.03 15.09 15.67
N ALA A 236 11.41 15.63 14.51
CA ALA A 236 11.76 17.04 14.37
C ALA A 236 10.55 17.98 14.58
N GLY A 237 9.36 17.60 14.08
CA GLY A 237 8.12 18.36 14.27
C GLY A 237 7.64 18.40 15.72
N ASP A 238 7.80 17.30 16.46
CA ASP A 238 7.46 17.24 17.89
C ASP A 238 8.43 18.08 18.74
N THR A 239 9.74 18.08 18.44
CA THR A 239 10.70 18.96 19.14
C THR A 239 10.48 20.45 18.88
N ALA A 240 9.94 20.82 17.71
CA ALA A 240 9.60 22.21 17.41
C ALA A 240 8.31 22.70 18.11
N ARG A 241 7.41 21.77 18.47
CA ARG A 241 6.16 22.07 19.20
C ARG A 241 6.37 22.25 20.71
N ASP A 242 7.38 21.61 21.28
CA ASP A 242 7.71 21.73 22.72
C ASP A 242 8.51 23.01 23.06
N GLY A 243 8.93 23.78 22.05
CA GLY A 243 9.80 24.96 22.22
C GLY A 243 9.11 26.32 22.36
N ARG A 244 7.77 26.41 22.54
CA ARG A 244 7.07 27.70 22.64
C ARG A 244 6.10 27.76 23.81
N VAL A 245 6.63 28.05 25.00
CA VAL A 245 5.90 28.76 26.06
C VAL A 245 6.42 30.20 26.07
N PRO A 246 5.66 31.21 25.60
CA PRO A 246 6.01 32.59 25.83
C PRO A 246 5.83 32.89 27.33
N GLN A 247 6.92 33.24 28.03
CA GLN A 247 6.78 33.86 29.34
C GLN A 247 6.24 35.29 29.14
N GLU A 248 5.06 35.54 29.68
CA GLU A 248 4.44 36.85 29.68
C GLU A 248 5.24 37.84 30.54
N VAL A 249 5.18 39.07 30.05
CA VAL A 249 5.91 40.26 30.49
C VAL A 249 5.35 40.76 31.82
N SER A 250 6.22 41.21 32.72
CA SER A 250 5.88 42.16 33.80
C SER A 250 6.83 43.34 33.72
#